data_AF-A0A2A4QK55-F1
#
_entry.id   AF-A0A2A4QK55-F1
#
_cell.length_a   1.000
_cell.length_b   1.000
_cell.length_c   1.000
_cell.angle_alpha   90.00
_cell.angle_beta   90.00
_cell.angle_gamma   90.00
#
_symmetry.space_group_name_H-M   'P 1'
#
loop_
_entity.id
_entity.type
_entity.pdbx_description
1 polymer ?
#
loop_
_entity_poly.entity_id
_entity_poly.type
_entity_poly.pdbx_seq_one_letter_code
_entity_poly.pdbx_strand_id
1 'polypeptide(L)'
;MTDIERDLDFILLKTQQLFDIIEREEYPRLETKELVRQQLIAQFFLNYSADEIVAVGDKLQLLIDLSTKAAEQCESLFEQTKQDILKVKQVNKIKKAYK
;
A
#
# COMPACT_ATOMS: atom_id res chain seq x y z
N MET A 1 6.46 -21.39 16.03
CA MET A 1 6.66 -20.10 15.36
C MET A 1 8.04 -19.59 15.72
N THR A 2 8.91 -19.48 14.72
CA THR A 2 10.22 -18.83 14.86
C THR A 2 10.03 -17.30 14.93
N ASP A 3 11.03 -16.57 15.41
CA ASP A 3 10.95 -15.10 15.50
C ASP A 3 10.82 -14.47 14.10
N ILE A 4 11.53 -15.00 13.10
CA ILE A 4 11.40 -14.58 11.69
C ILE A 4 9.98 -14.76 11.14
N GLU A 5 9.31 -15.87 11.43
CA GLU A 5 7.92 -16.08 11.01
C GLU A 5 6.98 -15.06 11.67
N ARG A 6 7.19 -14.75 12.96
CA ARG A 6 6.38 -13.79 13.70
C ARG A 6 6.54 -12.38 13.14
N ASP A 7 7.78 -11.97 12.87
CA ASP A 7 8.05 -10.64 12.32
C ASP A 7 7.45 -10.49 10.93
N LEU A 8 7.58 -11.53 10.08
CA LEU A 8 6.98 -11.53 8.75
C LEU A 8 5.45 -11.53 8.80
N ASP A 9 4.84 -12.30 9.71
CA ASP A 9 3.39 -12.30 9.93
C ASP A 9 2.89 -10.92 10.38
N PHE A 10 3.67 -10.22 11.21
CA PHE A 10 3.34 -8.87 11.62
C PHE A 10 3.38 -7.89 10.43
N ILE A 11 4.38 -7.99 9.56
CA ILE A 11 4.48 -7.17 8.34
C ILE A 11 3.32 -7.48 7.39
N LEU A 12 2.95 -8.76 7.23
CA LEU A 12 1.79 -9.18 6.43
C LEU A 12 0.50 -8.55 6.96
N LEU A 13 0.29 -8.59 8.28
CA LEU A 13 -0.86 -7.95 8.92
C LEU A 13 -0.89 -6.43 8.63
N LYS A 14 0.26 -5.74 8.71
CA LYS A 14 0.33 -4.30 8.38
C LYS A 14 0.03 -4.03 6.91
N THR A 15 0.49 -4.89 6.01
CA THR A 15 0.20 -4.79 4.57
C THR A 15 -1.29 -4.97 4.31
N GLN A 16 -1.92 -5.96 4.95
CA GLN A 16 -3.37 -6.19 4.81
C GLN A 16 -4.20 -5.00 5.31
N GLN A 17 -3.77 -4.36 6.41
CA GLN A 17 -4.43 -3.16 6.94
C GLN A 17 -4.38 -1.96 5.98
N LEU A 18 -3.47 -1.94 4.99
CA LEU A 18 -3.45 -0.87 4.00
C LEU A 18 -4.68 -0.91 3.09
N PHE A 19 -5.20 -2.09 2.75
CA PHE A 19 -6.38 -2.22 1.88
C PHE A 19 -7.58 -1.46 2.44
N ASP A 20 -7.88 -1.64 3.73
CA ASP A 20 -8.99 -0.91 4.39
C ASP A 20 -8.80 0.62 4.35
N ILE A 21 -7.54 1.09 4.44
CA ILE A 21 -7.21 2.52 4.43
C ILE A 21 -7.33 3.09 3.01
N ILE A 22 -6.86 2.32 2.01
CA ILE A 22 -6.95 2.64 0.59
C ILE A 22 -8.42 2.74 0.16
N GLU A 23 -9.25 1.74 0.52
CA GLU A 23 -10.68 1.73 0.20
C GLU A 23 -11.45 2.90 0.82
N ARG A 24 -11.00 3.38 1.99
CA ARG A 24 -11.60 4.55 2.67
C ARG A 24 -11.01 5.88 2.21
N GLU A 25 -10.07 5.87 1.28
CA GLU A 25 -9.36 7.06 0.79
C GLU A 25 -8.72 7.91 1.92
N GLU A 26 -8.30 7.27 3.01
CA GLU A 26 -7.68 7.93 4.16
C GLU A 26 -6.19 8.23 3.88
N TYR A 27 -5.89 9.00 2.82
CA TYR A 27 -4.52 9.18 2.29
C TYR A 27 -3.46 9.64 3.31
N PRO A 28 -3.74 10.61 4.22
CA PRO A 28 -2.75 10.99 5.23
C PRO A 28 -2.41 9.83 6.18
N ARG A 29 -3.39 8.99 6.49
CA ARG A 29 -3.18 7.80 7.32
C ARG A 29 -2.40 6.75 6.53
N LEU A 30 -2.70 6.58 5.24
CA LEU A 30 -2.00 5.65 4.35
C LEU A 30 -0.50 5.94 4.32
N GLU A 31 -0.11 7.21 4.11
CA GLU A 31 1.30 7.62 4.06
C GLU A 31 2.05 7.24 5.35
N THR A 32 1.48 7.57 6.51
CA THR A 32 2.12 7.23 7.80
C THR A 32 2.23 5.73 8.03
N LYS A 33 1.25 4.94 7.59
CA LYS A 33 1.27 3.48 7.76
C LYS A 33 2.24 2.81 6.81
N GLU A 34 2.35 3.31 5.59
CA GLU A 34 3.33 2.83 4.62
C GLU A 34 4.75 3.10 5.09
N LEU A 35 5.03 4.28 5.66
CA LEU A 35 6.34 4.58 6.23
C LEU A 35 6.74 3.58 7.32
N VAL A 36 5.83 3.28 8.25
CA VAL A 36 6.06 2.28 9.31
C VAL A 36 6.30 0.90 8.70
N ARG A 37 5.50 0.50 7.69
CA ARG A 37 5.66 -0.80 7.02
C ARG A 37 7.02 -0.93 6.35
N GLN A 38 7.49 0.11 5.65
CA GLN A 38 8.81 0.14 5.02
C GLN A 38 9.93 0.01 6.05
N GLN A 39 9.82 0.67 7.19
CA GLN A 39 10.78 0.53 8.29
C GLN A 39 10.82 -0.90 8.83
N LEU A 40 9.67 -1.54 9.01
CA LEU A 40 9.60 -2.95 9.44
C LEU A 40 10.23 -3.90 8.43
N ILE A 41 10.00 -3.69 7.14
CA ILE A 41 10.63 -4.48 6.06
C ILE A 41 12.14 -4.29 6.08
N ALA A 42 12.62 -3.05 6.19
CA ALA A 42 14.05 -2.76 6.25
C ALA A 42 14.69 -3.43 7.48
N GLN A 43 14.04 -3.37 8.65
CA GLN A 43 14.50 -4.05 9.86
C GLN A 43 14.52 -5.58 9.70
N PHE A 44 13.52 -6.16 9.05
CA PHE A 44 13.46 -7.60 8.79
C PHE A 44 14.70 -8.09 8.03
N PHE A 45 15.08 -7.40 6.95
CA PHE A 45 16.28 -7.76 6.18
C PHE A 45 17.61 -7.47 6.89
N LEU A 46 17.60 -6.63 7.94
CA LEU A 46 18.78 -6.41 8.80
C LEU A 46 18.89 -7.46 9.92
N ASN A 47 17.76 -7.98 10.38
CA ASN A 47 17.70 -8.88 11.54
C ASN A 47 17.97 -10.34 11.19
N TYR A 48 17.74 -10.74 9.94
CA TYR A 48 17.81 -12.14 9.52
C TYR A 48 18.77 -12.34 8.35
N SER A 49 19.48 -13.46 8.37
CA SER A 49 20.38 -13.87 7.28
C SER A 49 19.61 -14.34 6.05
N ALA A 50 20.29 -14.41 4.91
CA ALA A 50 19.69 -14.89 3.66
C ALA A 50 19.14 -16.32 3.78
N ASP A 51 19.84 -17.21 4.49
CA ASP A 51 19.42 -18.60 4.68
C ASP A 51 18.12 -18.70 5.50
N GLU A 52 17.99 -17.88 6.54
CA GLU A 52 16.77 -17.79 7.34
C GLU A 52 15.60 -17.22 6.52
N ILE A 53 15.87 -16.21 5.70
CA ILE A 53 14.87 -15.58 4.83
C ILE A 53 14.36 -16.58 3.77
N VAL A 54 15.26 -17.38 3.18
CA VAL A 54 14.89 -18.44 2.24
C VAL A 54 13.94 -19.46 2.89
N ALA A 55 14.12 -19.77 4.18
CA ALA A 55 13.25 -20.69 4.90
C ALA A 55 11.80 -20.18 5.06
N VAL A 56 11.56 -18.87 4.94
CA VAL A 56 10.22 -18.26 4.94
C VAL A 56 9.79 -17.73 3.58
N GLY A 57 10.39 -18.25 2.50
CA GLY A 57 10.22 -17.77 1.13
C GLY A 57 8.76 -17.67 0.66
N ASP A 58 7.91 -18.65 0.97
CA ASP A 58 6.49 -18.63 0.57
C ASP A 58 5.73 -17.44 1.19
N LYS A 59 5.99 -17.15 2.47
CA LYS A 59 5.39 -15.99 3.16
C LYS A 59 5.96 -14.68 2.63
N LEU A 60 7.24 -14.67 2.26
CA LEU A 60 7.86 -13.50 1.65
C LEU A 60 7.24 -13.22 0.28
N GLN A 61 6.97 -14.26 -0.52
CA GLN A 61 6.27 -14.12 -1.79
C GLN A 61 4.85 -13.57 -1.58
N LEU A 62 4.12 -14.07 -0.57
CA LEU A 62 2.81 -13.51 -0.22
C LEU A 62 2.89 -12.01 0.14
N LEU A 63 3.92 -11.59 0.87
CA LEU A 63 4.13 -10.18 1.19
C LEU A 63 4.35 -9.33 -0.08
N ILE A 64 5.13 -9.85 -1.03
CA ILE A 64 5.35 -9.21 -2.33
C ILE A 64 4.02 -9.08 -3.09
N ASP A 65 3.24 -10.16 -3.19
CA ASP A 65 1.98 -10.17 -3.93
C ASP A 65 0.98 -9.16 -3.34
N LEU A 66 0.84 -9.12 -2.00
CA LEU A 66 -0.01 -8.14 -1.33
C LEU A 66 0.48 -6.71 -1.51
N SER A 67 1.80 -6.49 -1.49
CA SER A 67 2.39 -5.16 -1.71
C SER A 67 2.12 -4.66 -3.13
N THR A 68 2.29 -5.53 -4.13
CA THR A 68 1.99 -5.24 -5.53
C THR A 68 0.51 -4.88 -5.69
N LYS A 69 -0.39 -5.70 -5.14
CA LYS A 69 -1.83 -5.45 -5.21
C LYS A 69 -2.22 -4.12 -4.55
N ALA A 70 -1.62 -3.77 -3.41
CA ALA A 70 -1.88 -2.49 -2.76
C ALA A 70 -1.45 -1.30 -3.65
N ALA A 71 -0.31 -1.40 -4.33
CA ALA A 71 0.15 -0.39 -5.27
C ALA A 71 -0.81 -0.23 -6.47
N GLU A 72 -1.24 -1.34 -7.07
CA GLU A 72 -2.19 -1.33 -8.19
C GLU A 72 -3.52 -0.66 -7.82
N GLN A 73 -4.03 -0.91 -6.60
CA GLN A 73 -5.25 -0.26 -6.12
C GLN A 73 -5.08 1.25 -5.94
N CYS A 74 -3.95 1.69 -5.38
CA CYS A 74 -3.61 3.11 -5.26
C CYS A 74 -3.55 3.78 -6.64
N GLU A 75 -2.90 3.15 -7.62
CA GLU A 75 -2.82 3.67 -8.99
C GLU A 75 -4.19 3.79 -9.65
N SER A 76 -5.04 2.77 -9.49
CA SER A 76 -6.41 2.78 -10.00
C SER A 76 -7.24 3.92 -9.42
N LEU A 77 -7.20 4.12 -8.09
CA LEU A 77 -7.92 5.22 -7.42
C LEU A 77 -7.38 6.59 -7.83
N PHE A 78 -6.06 6.71 -8.01
CA PHE A 78 -5.44 7.94 -8.47
C PHE A 78 -5.90 8.31 -9.89
N GLU A 79 -5.92 7.35 -10.83
CA GLU A 79 -6.38 7.61 -12.18
C GLU A 79 -7.87 7.97 -12.20
N GLN A 80 -8.71 7.32 -11.40
CA GLN A 80 -10.12 7.69 -11.24
C GLN A 80 -10.27 9.13 -10.73
N THR A 81 -9.56 9.49 -9.66
CA THR A 81 -9.59 10.83 -9.07
C THR A 81 -9.18 11.91 -10.08
N LYS A 82 -8.14 11.63 -10.88
CA LYS A 82 -7.69 12.52 -11.95
C LYS A 82 -8.77 12.75 -13.01
N GLN A 83 -9.47 11.70 -13.45
CA GLN A 83 -10.58 11.82 -14.39
C GLN A 83 -11.72 12.66 -13.81
N ASP A 84 -12.04 12.49 -12.53
CA ASP A 84 -13.11 13.24 -11.87
C ASP A 84 -12.78 14.73 -11.72
N ILE A 85 -11.52 15.07 -11.39
CA ILE A 85 -11.04 16.46 -11.39
C ILE A 85 -11.19 17.09 -12.79
N LEU A 86 -10.87 16.35 -13.86
CA LEU A 86 -11.02 16.85 -15.23
C LEU A 86 -12.48 17.12 -15.58
N LYS A 87 -13.41 16.24 -15.21
CA LYS A 87 -14.86 16.44 -15.39
C LYS A 87 -15.35 17.69 -14.67
N VAL A 88 -14.96 17.88 -13.40
CA VAL A 88 -15.34 19.07 -12.61
C VAL A 88 -14.83 20.36 -13.26
N LYS A 89 -13.58 20.37 -13.75
CA LYS A 89 -13.02 21.52 -14.47
C LYS A 89 -13.79 21.85 -15.74
N GLN A 90 -14.20 20.83 -16.51
CA GLN A 90 -15.02 21.03 -17.72
C GLN A 90 -16.40 21.60 -17.38
N VAL A 91 -17.08 21.06 -16.38
CA VAL A 91 -18.38 21.58 -15.89
C VAL A 91 -18.26 23.05 -15.45
N ASN A 92 -17.18 23.40 -14.74
CA ASN A 92 -16.95 24.78 -14.31
C ASN A 92 -16.67 25.74 -15.48
N LYS A 93 -15.99 25.28 -16.54
CA LYS A 93 -15.82 26.06 -17.77
C LYS A 93 -17.16 26.31 -18.47
N ILE A 94 -18.00 25.27 -18.59
CA ILE A 94 -19.34 25.38 -19.17
C ILE A 94 -20.17 26.39 -18.37
N LYS A 95 -20.27 26.24 -17.04
CA LYS A 95 -21.03 27.18 -16.19
C LYS A 95 -20.59 28.64 -16.30
N LYS A 96 -19.30 28.91 -16.53
CA LYS A 96 -18.78 30.26 -16.76
C LYS A 96 -19.10 30.82 -18.15
N ALA A 97 -19.29 29.97 -19.15
CA ALA A 97 -19.64 30.40 -20.51
C ALA A 97 -21.13 30.75 -20.67
N TYR A 98 -21.99 30.24 -19.79
CA TYR A 98 -23.44 30.50 -19.77
C TYR A 98 -23.87 31.50 -18.68
N LYS A 99 -22.93 32.26 -18.10
CA LYS A 99 -23.15 33.32 -17.11
C LYS A 99 -22.72 34.66 -17.71
#